data_AF-A0A6V7JKL2-F1
#
_entry.id   AF-A0A6V7JKL2-F1
#
_cell.length_a   1.000
_cell.length_b   1.000
_cell.length_c   1.000
_cell.angle_alpha   90.00
_cell.angle_beta   90.00
_cell.angle_gamma   90.00
#
_symmetry.space_group_name_H-M   'P 1'
#
loop_
_entity.id
_entity.type
_entity.pdbx_description
1 polymer ?
#
loop_
_entity_poly.entity_id
_entity_poly.type
_entity_poly.pdbx_seq_one_letter_code
_entity_poly.pdbx_strand_id
1 'polypeptide(L)'
;MAELLFECYNIPSIAYGVDCLFSYQHNDCPDDGLIVSLGYHTTHIIPVLNGKADPVHARRINVGGFHIVSYMHRLLQLKYPVHVNAITPSRAE
;
A
#
# COMPACT_ATOMS: atom_id res chain seq x y z
N MET A 1 -5.76 -9.97 16.42
CA MET A 1 -6.65 -8.79 16.22
C MET A 1 -8.11 -9.12 16.47
N ALA A 2 -8.65 -10.21 15.88
CA ALA A 2 -10.05 -10.59 16.08
C ALA A 2 -10.43 -10.78 17.57
N GLU A 3 -9.59 -11.48 18.34
CA GLU A 3 -9.79 -11.74 19.78
C GLU A 3 -10.00 -10.44 20.57
N LEU A 4 -9.09 -9.47 20.47
CA LEU A 4 -9.23 -8.16 21.12
C LEU A 4 -10.53 -7.45 20.74
N LEU A 5 -10.96 -7.56 19.48
CA LEU A 5 -12.18 -6.91 19.03
C LEU A 5 -13.43 -7.60 19.60
N PHE A 6 -13.47 -8.92 19.67
CA PHE A 6 -14.61 -9.63 20.27
C PHE A 6 -14.63 -9.52 21.80
N GLU A 7 -13.48 -9.66 22.48
CA GLU A 7 -13.41 -9.68 23.95
C GLU A 7 -13.44 -8.29 24.58
N CYS A 8 -12.69 -7.33 24.03
CA CYS A 8 -12.61 -5.98 24.61
C CYS A 8 -13.68 -5.04 24.06
N TYR A 9 -14.14 -5.24 22.81
CA TYR A 9 -15.08 -4.33 22.14
C TYR A 9 -16.47 -4.93 21.87
N ASN A 10 -16.71 -6.21 22.16
CA ASN A 10 -18.02 -6.88 22.03
C ASN A 10 -18.72 -6.64 20.68
N ILE A 11 -17.98 -6.64 19.56
CA ILE A 11 -18.59 -6.51 18.23
C ILE A 11 -19.37 -7.77 17.82
N PRO A 12 -20.51 -7.63 17.10
CA PRO A 12 -21.37 -8.76 16.73
C PRO A 12 -20.81 -9.60 15.57
N SER A 13 -20.04 -9.00 14.65
CA SER A 13 -19.39 -9.71 13.54
C SER A 13 -18.22 -8.89 12.97
N ILE A 14 -17.29 -9.56 12.28
CA ILE A 14 -16.15 -8.93 11.62
C ILE A 14 -15.89 -9.58 10.26
N ALA A 15 -15.52 -8.77 9.26
CA ALA A 15 -15.08 -9.22 7.95
C ALA A 15 -13.74 -8.58 7.62
N TYR A 16 -12.82 -9.38 7.08
CA TYR A 16 -11.54 -8.91 6.57
C TYR A 16 -11.57 -8.92 5.05
N GLY A 17 -10.91 -7.94 4.43
CA GLY A 17 -10.72 -7.96 3.00
C GLY A 17 -9.50 -7.13 2.60
N VAL A 18 -9.07 -7.34 1.36
CA VAL A 18 -7.94 -6.66 0.77
C VAL A 18 -8.46 -5.39 0.10
N ASP A 19 -7.92 -4.25 0.52
CA ASP A 19 -8.17 -2.92 -0.03
C ASP A 19 -8.11 -2.88 -1.57
N CYS A 20 -7.09 -3.50 -2.15
CA CYS A 20 -6.85 -3.53 -3.59
C CYS A 20 -7.97 -4.26 -4.35
N LEU A 21 -8.50 -5.35 -3.77
CA LEU A 21 -9.58 -6.13 -4.38
C LEU A 21 -10.91 -5.38 -4.29
N PHE A 22 -11.17 -4.69 -3.18
CA PHE A 22 -12.34 -3.82 -3.07
C PHE A 22 -12.27 -2.64 -4.02
N SER A 23 -11.09 -2.04 -4.20
CA SER A 23 -10.89 -0.98 -5.19
C SER A 23 -11.13 -1.49 -6.61
N TYR A 24 -10.66 -2.70 -6.94
CA TYR A 24 -10.89 -3.32 -8.24
C TYR A 24 -12.38 -3.57 -8.51
N GLN A 25 -13.10 -4.09 -7.51
CA GLN A 25 -14.55 -4.30 -7.57
C GLN A 25 -15.32 -2.99 -7.68
N HIS A 26 -14.90 -1.94 -6.96
CA HIS A 26 -15.55 -0.64 -7.01
C HIS A 26 -15.35 0.09 -8.35
N ASN A 27 -14.24 -0.19 -9.03
CA ASN A 27 -13.92 0.42 -10.33
C ASN A 27 -14.53 -0.32 -11.53
N ASP A 28 -15.44 -1.28 -11.31
CA ASP A 28 -16.11 -2.09 -12.35
C ASP A 28 -15.14 -2.61 -13.43
N CYS A 29 -13.96 -3.06 -12.99
CA CYS A 29 -12.91 -3.54 -13.88
C CYS A 29 -13.27 -4.92 -14.49
N PRO A 30 -12.70 -5.28 -15.66
CA PRO A 30 -12.96 -6.57 -16.30
C PRO A 30 -12.65 -7.77 -15.40
N ASP A 31 -13.22 -8.94 -15.71
CA ASP A 31 -12.98 -10.16 -14.93
C ASP A 31 -11.51 -10.61 -14.94
N ASP A 32 -10.77 -10.26 -16.00
CA ASP A 32 -9.34 -10.53 -16.13
C ASP A 32 -8.56 -9.21 -16.08
N GLY A 33 -7.56 -9.14 -15.20
CA GLY A 33 -6.75 -7.95 -15.04
C GLY A 33 -5.53 -8.14 -14.16
N LEU A 34 -4.68 -7.11 -14.12
CA LEU A 34 -3.53 -7.06 -13.23
C LEU A 34 -3.66 -5.85 -12.32
N ILE A 35 -3.83 -6.09 -11.03
CA ILE A 35 -3.87 -5.02 -10.03
C ILE A 35 -2.45 -4.66 -9.67
N VAL A 36 -2.12 -3.37 -9.77
CA VAL A 36 -0.87 -2.80 -9.25
C VAL A 36 -1.23 -1.79 -8.18
N SER A 37 -1.12 -2.22 -6.92
CA SER A 37 -1.38 -1.37 -5.76
C SER A 37 -0.09 -0.80 -5.20
N LEU A 38 0.01 0.52 -5.24
CA LEU A 38 1.16 1.29 -4.77
C LEU A 38 0.87 1.75 -3.34
N GLY A 39 1.36 0.99 -2.36
CA GLY A 39 1.21 1.32 -0.94
C GLY A 39 2.34 2.20 -0.40
N TYR A 40 2.20 2.61 0.87
CA TYR A 40 3.20 3.42 1.56
C TYR A 40 4.51 2.66 1.83
N HIS A 41 4.43 1.42 2.30
CA HIS A 41 5.61 0.60 2.57
C HIS A 41 5.95 -0.35 1.42
N THR A 42 4.94 -0.96 0.80
CA THR A 42 5.14 -1.96 -0.25
C THR A 42 4.17 -1.80 -1.40
N THR A 43 4.62 -2.24 -2.56
CA THR A 43 3.81 -2.32 -3.78
C THR A 43 3.38 -3.77 -3.98
N HIS A 44 2.09 -3.98 -4.25
CA HIS A 44 1.50 -5.29 -4.48
C HIS A 44 1.05 -5.41 -5.92
N ILE A 45 1.45 -6.50 -6.57
CA ILE A 45 1.02 -6.86 -7.92
C ILE A 45 0.21 -8.13 -7.78
N ILE A 46 -1.09 -8.08 -8.09
CA ILE A 46 -2.02 -9.18 -7.89
C ILE A 46 -2.78 -9.41 -9.20
N PRO A 47 -2.56 -10.53 -9.89
CA PRO A 47 -3.37 -10.89 -11.05
C PRO A 47 -4.78 -11.32 -10.61
N VAL A 48 -5.78 -10.93 -11.39
CA VAL A 48 -7.18 -11.35 -11.29
C VAL A 48 -7.52 -12.08 -12.57
N LEU A 49 -8.06 -13.28 -12.44
CA LEU A 49 -8.48 -14.13 -13.54
C LEU A 49 -9.89 -14.65 -13.27
N ASN A 50 -10.80 -14.52 -14.23
CA ASN A 50 -12.21 -14.92 -14.12
C ASN A 50 -12.88 -14.37 -12.84
N GLY A 51 -12.61 -13.11 -12.50
CA GLY A 51 -13.15 -12.44 -11.32
C GLY A 51 -12.57 -12.92 -9.98
N LYS A 52 -11.52 -13.76 -10.00
CA LYS A 52 -10.85 -14.26 -8.79
C LYS A 52 -9.39 -13.82 -8.76
N ALA A 53 -8.95 -13.32 -7.61
CA ALA A 53 -7.55 -13.03 -7.39
C ALA A 53 -6.73 -14.33 -7.37
N ASP A 54 -5.60 -14.34 -8.06
CA ASP A 54 -4.65 -15.44 -8.04
C ASP A 54 -3.49 -15.11 -7.08
N PRO A 55 -3.52 -15.63 -5.84
CA PRO A 55 -2.49 -15.34 -4.85
C PRO A 55 -1.15 -16.03 -5.15
N VAL A 56 -1.14 -17.09 -5.96
CA VAL A 56 0.08 -17.85 -6.27
C VAL A 56 1.03 -17.02 -7.13
N HIS A 57 0.47 -16.26 -8.06
CA HIS A 57 1.22 -15.38 -8.95
C HIS A 57 1.31 -13.94 -8.44
N ALA A 58 0.79 -13.65 -7.25
CA ALA A 58 0.93 -12.35 -6.64
C ALA A 58 2.40 -12.06 -6.26
N ARG A 59 2.85 -10.84 -6.52
CA ARG A 59 4.20 -10.38 -6.19
C ARG A 59 4.14 -9.17 -5.28
N ARG A 60 4.99 -9.18 -4.27
CA ARG A 60 5.22 -8.04 -3.38
C ARG A 60 6.58 -7.46 -3.67
N ILE A 61 6.62 -6.15 -3.91
CA ILE A 61 7.85 -5.38 -4.04
C ILE A 61 8.02 -4.58 -2.76
N ASN A 62 9.19 -4.72 -2.12
CA ASN A 62 9.54 -4.02 -0.88
C ASN A 62 9.96 -2.57 -1.13
N VAL A 63 9.19 -1.87 -1.95
CA VAL A 63 9.33 -0.44 -2.27
C VAL A 63 7.92 0.14 -2.27
N GLY A 64 7.80 1.32 -1.67
CA GLY A 64 6.56 2.08 -1.55
C GLY A 64 6.87 3.56 -1.34
N GLY A 65 5.84 4.37 -1.10
CA GLY A 65 5.96 5.81 -0.89
C GLY A 65 7.04 6.21 0.12
N PHE A 66 7.10 5.56 1.28
CA PHE A 66 8.10 5.82 2.31
C PHE A 66 9.54 5.73 1.79
N HIS A 67 9.83 4.69 1.01
CA HIS A 67 11.16 4.46 0.47
C HIS A 67 11.53 5.52 -0.57
N ILE A 68 10.58 5.92 -1.40
CA ILE A 68 10.77 6.96 -2.42
C ILE A 68 11.01 8.32 -1.77
N VAL A 69 10.17 8.69 -0.80
CA VAL A 69 10.28 9.95 -0.05
C VAL A 69 11.59 10.00 0.74
N SER A 70 11.96 8.91 1.43
CA SER A 70 13.23 8.83 2.15
C SER A 70 14.44 8.98 1.22
N TYR A 71 14.37 8.37 0.04
CA TYR A 71 15.41 8.52 -0.97
C TYR A 71 15.49 9.94 -1.52
N MET A 72 14.35 10.54 -1.87
CA MET A 72 14.26 11.94 -2.32
C MET A 72 14.80 12.91 -1.27
N HIS A 73 14.43 12.71 -0.01
CA HIS A 73 14.92 13.52 1.11
C HIS A 73 16.45 13.49 1.20
N ARG A 74 17.07 12.31 1.09
CA ARG A 74 18.53 12.16 1.05
C ARG A 74 19.17 12.85 -0.15
N LEU A 75 18.57 12.74 -1.33
CA LEU A 75 19.07 13.44 -2.53
C LEU A 75 19.03 14.97 -2.35
N LEU A 76 17.97 15.49 -1.76
CA LEU A 76 17.82 16.92 -1.51
C LEU A 76 18.83 17.43 -0.48
N GLN A 77 19.10 16.65 0.58
CA GLN A 77 20.14 16.97 1.56
C GLN A 77 21.53 17.05 0.92
N LEU A 78 21.85 16.15 0.00
CA LEU A 78 23.13 16.16 -0.71
C LEU A 78 23.23 17.30 -1.73
N LYS A 79 22.12 17.66 -2.39
CA LYS A 79 22.09 18.73 -3.39
C LYS A 79 22.14 20.13 -2.78
N TYR A 80 21.52 20.33 -1.62
CA TYR A 80 21.40 21.64 -0.96
C TYR A 80 21.82 21.58 0.52
N PRO A 81 23.13 21.49 0.82
CA PRO A 81 23.63 21.36 2.19
C PRO A 81 23.27 22.56 3.09
N VAL A 82 23.10 23.75 2.52
CA VAL A 82 22.71 24.98 3.25
C VAL A 82 21.26 24.93 3.73
N HIS A 83 20.39 24.13 3.11
CA HIS A 83 18.96 24.07 3.39
C HIS A 83 18.53 22.80 4.14
N VAL A 84 19.48 22.01 4.67
CA VAL A 84 19.20 20.73 5.34
C VAL A 84 18.19 20.86 6.47
N ASN A 85 18.27 21.93 7.26
CA ASN A 85 17.35 22.16 8.38
C ASN A 85 15.92 22.55 7.96
N ALA A 86 15.74 23.05 6.73
CA ALA A 86 14.44 23.46 6.22
C ALA A 86 13.68 22.31 5.52
N ILE A 87 14.43 21.31 5.05
CA ILE A 87 13.91 20.15 4.35
C ILE A 87 13.62 19.09 5.41
N THR A 88 12.34 18.90 5.75
CA THR A 88 11.88 17.82 6.64
C THR A 88 11.34 16.66 5.81
N PRO A 89 11.31 15.42 6.34
CA PRO A 89 10.75 14.27 5.61
C PRO A 89 9.29 14.51 5.20
N SER A 90 8.48 15.14 6.05
CA SER A 90 7.09 15.49 5.77
C SER A 90 6.91 16.57 4.69
N ARG A 91 7.94 17.37 4.41
CA ARG A 91 7.95 18.34 3.30
C ARG A 91 8.49 17.74 2.00
N ALA A 92 9.12 16.57 2.10
CA ALA A 92 9.64 15.83 0.96
C ALA A 92 8.66 14.77 0.45
N GLU A 93 7.65 14.41 1.26
CA GLU A 93 6.45 13.69 0.86
C GLU A 93 5.51 14.58 0.04
#